data_AF-A0A7V3HHG9-F1
#
_entry.id   AF-A0A7V3HHG9-F1
#
_cell.length_a   1.000
_cell.length_b   1.000
_cell.length_c   1.000
_cell.angle_alpha   90.00
_cell.angle_beta   90.00
_cell.angle_gamma   90.00
#
_symmetry.space_group_name_H-M   'P 1'
#
loop_
_entity.id
_entity.type
_entity.pdbx_description
1 polymer ?
#
loop_
_entity_poly.entity_id
_entity_poly.type
_entity_poly.pdbx_seq_one_letter_code
_entity_poly.pdbx_strand_id
1 'polypeptide(L)'
;MPQLSVSVQGEVPEEEVKRILEIIVQLYEKSPFKAPEAVEVVVVDTISRRERMMREEEKKLGVKASEDYPVTHEAWLGKPRIVACVESLAKLAPVIAKASILVAAAHSVLHGSQEYYRYRLSPEAVRRGREKGWDTEHLERFLYLVASGIKNLAVAKLLVRCGFIPEHINLALDQLSIEESEKSLWQFVEGNNIARALYLASLLKNILFAYPSIPYAPYLATRIQEITAHLSPSAAWQLRSLGMELAQTFPGDSKSFFIPAFERAWSKLVEGNIV
;
A
#
# COMPACT_ATOMS: atom_id res chain seq x y z
N MET A 1 25.31 0.65 1.00
CA MET A 1 24.43 1.29 2.00
C MET A 1 24.06 2.68 1.51
N PRO A 2 22.80 3.12 1.64
CA PRO A 2 22.36 4.46 1.26
C PRO A 2 22.95 5.52 2.19
N GLN A 3 23.17 6.73 1.67
CA GLN A 3 23.41 7.91 2.51
C GLN A 3 22.09 8.33 3.18
N LEU A 4 22.05 8.30 4.52
CA LEU A 4 20.88 8.74 5.28
C LEU A 4 21.06 10.19 5.72
N SER A 5 20.17 11.07 5.27
CA SER A 5 20.04 12.42 5.82
C SER A 5 18.91 12.42 6.84
N VAL A 6 19.21 12.75 8.10
CA VAL A 6 18.26 12.69 9.19
C VAL A 6 17.85 14.10 9.61
N SER A 7 16.55 14.36 9.68
CA SER A 7 15.98 15.59 10.21
C SER A 7 15.05 15.25 11.37
N VAL A 8 15.23 15.92 12.51
CA VAL A 8 14.37 15.78 13.68
C VAL A 8 13.53 17.05 13.82
N GLN A 9 12.23 16.89 13.97
CA GLN A 9 11.26 17.98 14.07
C GLN A 9 10.50 17.89 15.38
N GLY A 10 10.80 18.82 16.29
CA GLY A 10 10.21 18.86 17.63
C GLY A 10 11.00 18.06 18.67
N GLU A 11 10.33 17.66 19.74
CA GLU A 11 10.94 16.97 20.89
C GLU A 11 10.92 15.45 20.69
N VAL A 12 11.98 14.93 20.06
CA VAL A 12 12.13 13.48 19.85
C VAL A 12 13.34 12.96 20.63
N PRO A 13 13.18 11.94 21.50
CA PRO A 13 14.30 11.31 22.17
C PRO A 13 15.31 10.71 21.18
N GLU A 14 16.61 10.89 21.43
CA GLU A 14 17.67 10.36 20.55
C GLU A 14 17.58 8.84 20.39
N GLU A 15 17.17 8.13 21.44
CA GLU A 15 16.97 6.69 21.43
C GLU A 15 15.91 6.25 20.40
N GLU A 16 14.83 7.02 20.24
CA GLU A 16 13.79 6.74 19.24
C GLU A 16 14.31 6.97 17.82
N VAL A 17 15.08 8.04 17.60
CA VAL A 17 15.73 8.29 16.30
C VAL A 17 16.65 7.11 15.95
N LYS A 18 17.50 6.70 16.88
CA LYS A 18 18.43 5.58 16.70
C LYS A 18 17.68 4.29 16.39
N ARG A 19 16.64 3.96 17.16
CA ARG A 19 15.80 2.77 16.96
C ARG A 19 15.18 2.73 15.55
N ILE A 20 14.64 3.86 15.08
CA ILE A 20 14.06 3.96 13.73
C ILE A 20 15.12 3.72 12.66
N LEU A 21 16.28 4.37 12.77
CA LEU A 21 17.38 4.22 11.82
C LEU A 21 17.94 2.80 11.78
N GLU A 22 18.08 2.14 12.94
CA GLU A 22 18.52 0.75 13.03
C GLU A 22 17.58 -0.19 12.27
N ILE A 23 16.26 -0.01 12.40
CA ILE A 23 15.28 -0.84 11.69
C ILE A 23 15.37 -0.61 10.17
N ILE A 24 15.52 0.65 9.75
CA ILE A 24 15.69 1.01 8.33
C ILE A 24 16.97 0.36 7.76
N VAL A 25 18.08 0.48 8.48
CA VAL A 25 19.38 -0.10 8.11
C VAL A 25 19.30 -1.62 8.00
N GLN A 26 18.66 -2.31 8.95
CA GLN A 26 18.49 -3.76 8.92
C GLN A 26 17.80 -4.24 7.64
N LEU A 27 16.80 -3.51 7.14
CA LEU A 27 16.18 -3.85 5.85
C LEU A 27 17.17 -3.65 4.70
N TYR A 28 17.85 -2.51 4.64
CA TYR A 28 18.78 -2.22 3.54
C TYR A 28 19.94 -3.21 3.46
N GLU A 29 20.43 -3.70 4.59
CA GLU A 29 21.48 -4.72 4.65
C GLU A 29 21.02 -6.09 4.13
N LYS A 30 19.74 -6.44 4.37
CA LYS A 30 19.14 -7.71 3.95
C LYS A 30 18.55 -7.67 2.54
N SER A 31 18.29 -6.48 2.01
CA SER A 31 17.65 -6.29 0.72
C SER A 31 18.52 -6.85 -0.41
N PRO A 32 17.98 -7.71 -1.29
CA PRO A 32 18.69 -8.19 -2.47
C PRO A 32 18.69 -7.16 -3.62
N PHE A 33 17.92 -6.07 -3.47
CA PHE A 33 17.87 -4.99 -4.45
C PHE A 33 18.83 -3.88 -4.05
N LYS A 34 19.40 -3.19 -5.06
CA LYS A 34 20.24 -2.01 -4.85
C LYS A 34 19.45 -0.98 -4.04
N ALA A 35 19.95 -0.65 -2.84
CA ALA A 35 19.39 0.43 -2.04
C ALA A 35 19.50 1.77 -2.80
N PRO A 36 18.62 2.75 -2.52
CA PRO A 36 18.75 4.09 -3.07
C PRO A 36 20.13 4.69 -2.75
N GLU A 37 20.58 5.66 -3.55
CA GLU A 37 21.86 6.34 -3.26
C GLU A 37 21.77 7.19 -2.00
N ALA A 38 20.62 7.88 -1.83
CA ALA A 38 20.31 8.66 -0.65
C ALA A 38 18.85 8.47 -0.24
N VAL A 39 18.59 8.52 1.06
CA VAL A 39 17.24 8.53 1.64
C VAL A 39 17.19 9.61 2.71
N GLU A 40 16.15 10.43 2.67
CA GLU A 40 15.85 11.38 3.74
C GLU A 40 14.98 10.70 4.80
N VAL A 41 15.34 10.83 6.07
CA VAL A 41 14.57 10.31 7.20
C VAL A 41 14.17 11.50 8.07
N VAL A 42 12.88 11.78 8.12
CA VAL A 42 12.30 12.84 8.95
C VAL A 42 11.61 12.18 10.14
N VAL A 43 12.05 12.49 11.35
CA VAL A 43 11.43 12.01 12.58
C VAL A 43 10.73 13.17 13.26
N VAL A 44 9.43 13.03 13.51
CA VAL A 44 8.58 14.08 14.08
C VAL A 44 7.97 13.62 15.40
N ASP A 45 7.88 14.53 16.36
CA ASP A 45 7.35 14.25 17.71
C ASP A 45 5.86 13.86 17.69
N THR A 46 5.04 14.63 16.98
CA THR A 46 3.57 14.63 17.10
C THR A 46 2.87 14.49 15.75
N ILE A 47 1.65 13.95 15.80
CA ILE A 47 0.75 13.81 14.65
C ILE A 47 0.44 15.18 14.07
N SER A 48 0.12 16.15 14.93
CA SER A 48 -0.20 17.52 14.50
C SER A 48 0.94 18.19 13.74
N ARG A 49 2.20 17.97 14.15
CA ARG A 49 3.37 18.49 13.45
C ARG A 49 3.57 17.80 12.11
N ARG A 50 3.47 16.45 12.08
CA ARG A 50 3.52 15.67 10.83
C ARG A 50 2.51 16.20 9.82
N GLU A 51 1.25 16.31 10.21
CA GLU A 51 0.20 16.75 9.30
C GLU A 51 0.39 18.17 8.79
N ARG A 52 0.83 19.09 9.66
CA ARG A 52 1.15 20.47 9.25
C ARG A 52 2.24 20.47 8.18
N MET A 53 3.33 19.74 8.43
CA MET A 53 4.45 19.61 7.50
C MET A 53 3.97 19.05 6.15
N MET A 54 3.22 17.94 6.17
CA MET A 54 2.71 17.32 4.94
C MET A 54 1.78 18.26 4.17
N ARG A 55 0.84 18.94 4.85
CA ARG A 55 -0.09 19.90 4.21
C ARG A 55 0.61 21.09 3.57
N GLU A 56 1.65 21.61 4.22
CA GLU A 56 2.44 22.70 3.66
C GLU A 56 3.17 22.28 2.39
N GLU A 57 3.67 21.05 2.35
CA GLU A 57 4.35 20.51 1.17
C GLU A 57 3.39 20.14 0.05
N GLU A 58 2.26 19.53 0.35
CA GLU A 58 1.16 19.30 -0.61
C GLU A 58 0.81 20.59 -1.34
N LYS A 59 0.61 21.67 -0.59
CA LYS A 59 0.28 23.00 -1.14
C LYS A 59 1.42 23.57 -1.99
N LYS A 60 2.68 23.40 -1.56
CA LYS A 60 3.86 23.89 -2.29
C LYS A 60 4.10 23.13 -3.59
N LEU A 61 3.87 21.82 -3.60
CA LEU A 61 4.23 20.93 -4.71
C LEU A 61 3.03 20.57 -5.59
N GLY A 62 1.80 20.90 -5.20
CA GLY A 62 0.58 20.52 -5.91
C GLY A 62 0.35 19.00 -5.92
N VAL A 63 0.80 18.31 -4.88
CA VAL A 63 0.66 16.85 -4.72
C VAL A 63 -0.35 16.54 -3.61
N LYS A 64 -0.95 15.34 -3.64
CA LYS A 64 -1.74 14.82 -2.52
C LYS A 64 -0.91 13.86 -1.69
N ALA A 65 -0.97 14.00 -0.37
CA ALA A 65 -0.33 13.13 0.60
C ALA A 65 -0.90 11.72 0.50
N SER A 66 -0.03 10.75 0.77
CA SER A 66 -0.45 9.38 1.02
C SER A 66 -1.34 9.32 2.26
N GLU A 67 -2.08 8.21 2.39
CA GLU A 67 -2.89 7.87 3.55
C GLU A 67 -2.12 8.06 4.88
N ASP A 68 -2.89 8.28 5.96
CA ASP A 68 -2.36 8.50 7.30
C ASP A 68 -1.74 7.21 7.87
N TYR A 69 -0.47 6.99 7.57
CA TYR A 69 0.33 5.93 8.16
C TYR A 69 1.24 6.46 9.28
N PRO A 70 1.47 5.66 10.34
CA PRO A 70 2.45 5.99 11.39
C PRO A 70 3.84 6.31 10.85
N VAL A 71 4.22 5.64 9.76
CA VAL A 71 5.41 5.94 8.96
C VAL A 71 5.00 5.98 7.49
N THR A 72 5.37 7.05 6.80
CA THR A 72 5.06 7.22 5.38
C THR A 72 6.33 7.20 4.56
N HIS A 73 6.22 6.71 3.33
CA HIS A 73 7.23 6.85 2.29
C HIS A 73 6.69 7.72 1.17
N GLU A 74 7.51 8.66 0.70
CA GLU A 74 7.22 9.47 -0.48
C GLU A 74 8.50 9.73 -1.28
N ALA A 75 8.34 10.19 -2.53
CA ALA A 75 9.46 10.50 -3.42
C ALA A 75 9.20 11.73 -4.32
N TRP A 76 8.36 12.67 -3.86
CA TRP A 76 7.90 13.84 -4.60
C TRP A 76 9.04 14.78 -4.98
N LEU A 77 10.11 14.84 -4.19
CA LEU A 77 11.29 15.68 -4.47
C LEU A 77 12.36 14.96 -5.30
N GLY A 78 12.04 13.81 -5.89
CA GLY A 78 12.98 13.04 -6.73
C GLY A 78 13.96 12.17 -5.95
N LYS A 79 13.88 12.19 -4.61
CA LYS A 79 14.60 11.29 -3.71
C LYS A 79 13.61 10.61 -2.76
N PRO A 80 13.83 9.35 -2.35
CA PRO A 80 13.01 8.70 -1.36
C PRO A 80 13.13 9.40 0.00
N ARG A 81 12.00 9.62 0.65
CA ARG A 81 11.91 10.13 2.02
C ARG A 81 10.99 9.25 2.86
N ILE A 82 11.42 9.02 4.09
CA ILE A 82 10.68 8.29 5.11
C ILE A 82 10.34 9.29 6.20
N VAL A 83 9.05 9.46 6.49
CA VAL A 83 8.58 10.33 7.58
C VAL A 83 7.99 9.45 8.68
N ALA A 84 8.61 9.43 9.85
CA ALA A 84 8.18 8.65 11.01
C ALA A 84 7.66 9.56 12.12
N CYS A 85 6.43 9.33 12.58
CA CYS A 85 5.85 10.05 13.71
C CYS A 85 5.93 9.21 14.99
N VAL A 86 6.63 9.74 15.99
CA VAL A 86 6.87 9.04 17.26
C VAL A 86 5.57 8.87 18.03
N GLU A 87 4.72 9.89 18.11
CA GLU A 87 3.39 9.79 18.72
C GLU A 87 2.53 8.70 18.05
N SER A 88 2.54 8.60 16.71
CA SER A 88 1.81 7.53 16.00
C SER A 88 2.38 6.15 16.29
N LEU A 89 3.71 6.01 16.27
CA LEU A 89 4.38 4.73 16.54
C LEU A 89 4.14 4.26 17.98
N ALA A 90 4.07 5.18 18.95
CA ALA A 90 3.81 4.88 20.35
C ALA A 90 2.39 4.35 20.62
N LYS A 91 1.44 4.63 19.72
CA LYS A 91 0.06 4.12 19.81
C LYS A 91 -0.09 2.67 19.31
N LEU A 92 0.96 2.10 18.72
CA LEU A 92 0.95 0.75 18.14
C LEU A 92 1.62 -0.26 19.07
N ALA A 93 1.25 -1.53 18.92
CA ALA A 93 2.05 -2.62 19.47
C ALA A 93 3.48 -2.57 18.89
N PRO A 94 4.55 -2.84 19.68
CA PRO A 94 5.93 -2.70 19.22
C PRO A 94 6.26 -3.47 17.92
N VAL A 95 5.67 -4.65 17.73
CA VAL A 95 5.83 -5.45 16.50
C VAL A 95 5.24 -4.75 15.27
N ILE A 96 4.09 -4.09 15.42
CA ILE A 96 3.40 -3.35 14.35
C ILE A 96 4.14 -2.05 14.03
N ALA A 97 4.65 -1.37 15.06
CA ALA A 97 5.51 -0.20 14.90
C ALA A 97 6.78 -0.54 14.09
N LYS A 98 7.47 -1.64 14.44
CA LYS A 98 8.64 -2.13 13.70
C LYS A 98 8.27 -2.49 12.25
N ALA A 99 7.18 -3.24 12.05
CA ALA A 99 6.74 -3.63 10.72
C ALA A 99 6.40 -2.43 9.82
N SER A 100 5.79 -1.39 10.39
CA SER A 100 5.47 -0.14 9.68
C SER A 100 6.73 0.58 9.18
N ILE A 101 7.78 0.63 10.00
CA ILE A 101 9.09 1.20 9.60
C ILE A 101 9.71 0.36 8.47
N LEU A 102 9.68 -0.97 8.59
CA LEU A 102 10.19 -1.88 7.55
C LEU A 102 9.43 -1.71 6.22
N VAL A 103 8.12 -1.53 6.25
CA VAL A 103 7.31 -1.26 5.04
C VAL A 103 7.73 0.05 4.37
N ALA A 104 7.91 1.13 5.14
CA ALA A 104 8.34 2.41 4.57
C ALA A 104 9.75 2.33 3.96
N ALA A 105 10.67 1.61 4.61
CA ALA A 105 11.99 1.34 4.06
C ALA A 105 11.94 0.42 2.83
N ALA A 106 11.02 -0.53 2.77
CA ALA A 106 10.85 -1.39 1.58
C ALA A 106 10.30 -0.58 0.39
N HIS A 107 9.39 0.35 0.66
CA HIS A 107 8.93 1.30 -0.35
C HIS A 107 10.06 2.22 -0.85
N SER A 108 10.99 2.65 0.00
CA SER A 108 12.13 3.46 -0.46
C SER A 108 13.05 2.68 -1.42
N VAL A 109 13.26 1.38 -1.16
CA VAL A 109 14.03 0.50 -2.06
C VAL A 109 13.31 0.28 -3.38
N LEU A 110 12.02 -0.05 -3.35
CA LEU A 110 11.30 -0.50 -4.54
C LEU A 110 10.67 0.64 -5.34
N HIS A 111 10.30 1.74 -4.69
CA HIS A 111 9.43 2.79 -5.24
C HIS A 111 9.94 4.21 -4.96
N GLY A 112 11.24 4.36 -4.68
CA GLY A 112 11.88 5.61 -4.31
C GLY A 112 12.04 6.65 -5.42
N SER A 113 11.36 6.50 -6.56
CA SER A 113 11.39 7.45 -7.68
C SER A 113 10.00 7.95 -8.05
N GLN A 114 9.93 9.17 -8.59
CA GLN A 114 8.68 9.78 -9.06
C GLN A 114 7.97 8.95 -10.15
N GLU A 115 8.69 8.08 -10.86
CA GLU A 115 8.12 7.26 -11.93
C GLU A 115 7.06 6.29 -11.42
N TYR A 116 7.16 5.85 -10.17
CA TYR A 116 6.14 5.03 -9.51
C TYR A 116 4.88 5.81 -9.16
N TYR A 117 4.83 7.11 -9.44
CA TYR A 117 3.66 7.99 -9.29
C TYR A 117 3.14 8.50 -10.64
N ARG A 118 3.79 8.13 -11.75
CA ARG A 118 3.46 8.57 -13.12
C ARG A 118 3.05 7.38 -13.98
N TYR A 119 1.83 6.91 -13.81
CA TYR A 119 1.21 5.90 -14.66
C TYR A 119 -0.15 6.40 -15.14
N ARG A 120 -0.44 6.17 -16.42
CA ARG A 120 -1.66 6.64 -17.09
C ARG A 120 -2.29 5.50 -17.86
N LEU A 121 -3.61 5.53 -17.94
CA LEU A 121 -4.36 4.61 -18.79
C LEU A 121 -4.09 4.90 -20.27
N SER A 122 -4.13 3.85 -21.08
CA SER A 122 -4.13 4.01 -22.54
C SER A 122 -5.41 4.72 -22.98
N PRO A 123 -5.40 5.46 -24.11
CA PRO A 123 -6.61 6.04 -24.67
C PRO A 123 -7.73 5.01 -24.87
N GLU A 124 -7.36 3.77 -25.19
CA GLU A 124 -8.29 2.66 -25.35
C GLU A 124 -8.97 2.25 -24.04
N ALA A 125 -8.21 2.13 -22.94
CA ALA A 125 -8.77 1.86 -21.63
C ALA A 125 -9.72 2.98 -21.17
N VAL A 126 -9.36 4.25 -21.45
CA VAL A 126 -10.23 5.38 -21.17
C VAL A 126 -11.52 5.32 -21.98
N ARG A 127 -11.43 5.00 -23.28
CA ARG A 127 -12.60 4.85 -24.16
C ARG A 127 -13.55 3.77 -23.66
N ARG A 128 -13.04 2.56 -23.39
CA ARG A 128 -13.83 1.43 -22.86
C ARG A 128 -14.50 1.77 -21.52
N GLY A 129 -13.81 2.50 -20.65
CA GLY A 129 -14.38 2.98 -19.40
C GLY A 129 -15.56 3.93 -19.61
N ARG A 130 -15.41 4.92 -20.50
CA ARG A 130 -16.48 5.88 -20.84
C ARG A 130 -17.71 5.20 -21.44
N GLU A 131 -17.52 4.21 -22.30
CA GLU A 131 -18.61 3.40 -22.87
C GLU A 131 -19.42 2.66 -21.79
N LYS A 132 -18.80 2.36 -20.64
CA LYS A 132 -19.44 1.76 -19.46
C LYS A 132 -19.88 2.79 -18.41
N GLY A 133 -19.88 4.08 -18.74
CA GLY A 133 -20.33 5.16 -17.87
C GLY A 133 -19.30 5.63 -16.84
N TRP A 134 -18.04 5.20 -16.92
CA TRP A 134 -16.98 5.70 -16.06
C TRP A 134 -16.44 7.03 -16.58
N ASP A 135 -16.37 8.04 -15.72
CA ASP A 135 -15.59 9.23 -16.01
C ASP A 135 -14.08 9.00 -15.76
N THR A 136 -13.29 10.02 -16.07
CA THR A 136 -11.83 9.95 -15.95
C THR A 136 -11.38 9.87 -14.48
N GLU A 137 -12.09 10.49 -13.56
CA GLU A 137 -11.74 10.49 -12.14
C GLU A 137 -11.93 9.09 -11.52
N HIS A 138 -13.06 8.42 -11.81
CA HIS A 138 -13.31 7.06 -11.34
C HIS A 138 -12.28 6.08 -11.92
N LEU A 139 -11.91 6.23 -13.20
CA LEU A 139 -10.90 5.39 -13.84
C LEU A 139 -9.51 5.55 -13.21
N GLU A 140 -9.08 6.79 -12.99
CA GLU A 140 -7.82 7.11 -12.33
C GLU A 140 -7.82 6.59 -10.88
N ARG A 141 -8.96 6.71 -10.17
CA ARG A 141 -9.11 6.16 -8.82
C ARG A 141 -9.01 4.65 -8.81
N PHE A 142 -9.66 3.95 -9.73
CA PHE A 142 -9.57 2.49 -9.82
C PHE A 142 -8.15 2.02 -10.13
N LEU A 143 -7.48 2.67 -11.09
CA LEU A 143 -6.08 2.43 -11.40
C LEU A 143 -5.17 2.66 -10.18
N TYR A 144 -5.38 3.75 -9.45
CA TYR A 144 -4.63 4.04 -8.22
C TYR A 144 -4.80 2.93 -7.17
N LEU A 145 -6.02 2.47 -6.92
CA LEU A 145 -6.29 1.42 -5.93
C LEU A 145 -5.60 0.10 -6.31
N VAL A 146 -5.70 -0.30 -7.58
CA VAL A 146 -5.04 -1.51 -8.09
C VAL A 146 -3.52 -1.38 -8.02
N ALA A 147 -2.95 -0.25 -8.47
CA ALA A 147 -1.51 0.00 -8.44
C ALA A 147 -0.97 0.01 -6.99
N SER A 148 -1.72 0.60 -6.05
CA SER A 148 -1.41 0.57 -4.61
C SER A 148 -1.33 -0.86 -4.08
N GLY A 149 -2.28 -1.72 -4.45
CA GLY A 149 -2.22 -3.15 -4.10
C GLY A 149 -1.00 -3.88 -4.69
N ILE A 150 -0.61 -3.60 -5.93
CA ILE A 150 0.60 -4.18 -6.54
C ILE A 150 1.88 -3.70 -5.87
N LYS A 151 1.94 -2.44 -5.44
CA LYS A 151 3.06 -1.92 -4.63
C LYS A 151 3.16 -2.67 -3.30
N ASN A 152 2.02 -2.85 -2.62
CA ASN A 152 1.97 -3.59 -1.36
C ASN A 152 2.37 -5.05 -1.52
N LEU A 153 1.96 -5.72 -2.60
CA LEU A 153 2.41 -7.08 -2.92
C LEU A 153 3.93 -7.14 -3.08
N ALA A 154 4.53 -6.17 -3.77
CA ALA A 154 5.97 -6.14 -4.00
C ALA A 154 6.75 -5.92 -2.69
N VAL A 155 6.28 -5.00 -1.84
CA VAL A 155 6.82 -4.80 -0.50
C VAL A 155 6.72 -6.06 0.35
N ALA A 156 5.55 -6.69 0.39
CA ALA A 156 5.32 -7.92 1.13
C ALA A 156 6.28 -9.04 0.69
N LYS A 157 6.46 -9.24 -0.63
CA LYS A 157 7.44 -10.19 -1.18
C LYS A 157 8.88 -9.83 -0.77
N LEU A 158 9.25 -8.54 -0.76
CA LEU A 158 10.57 -8.10 -0.30
C LEU A 158 10.79 -8.38 1.19
N LEU A 159 9.83 -8.07 2.05
CA LEU A 159 9.92 -8.32 3.49
C LEU A 159 10.10 -9.80 3.80
N VAL A 160 9.30 -10.66 3.17
CA VAL A 160 9.43 -12.13 3.28
C VAL A 160 10.81 -12.58 2.79
N ARG A 161 11.28 -12.07 1.65
CA ARG A 161 12.60 -12.41 1.09
C ARG A 161 13.76 -11.97 1.97
N CYS A 162 13.61 -10.88 2.71
CA CYS A 162 14.61 -10.40 3.67
C CYS A 162 14.54 -11.15 5.03
N GLY A 163 13.54 -12.02 5.22
CA GLY A 163 13.35 -12.80 6.45
C GLY A 163 12.53 -12.11 7.53
N PHE A 164 11.89 -10.97 7.24
CA PHE A 164 10.98 -10.26 8.17
C PHE A 164 9.57 -10.86 8.17
N ILE A 165 9.49 -12.19 8.17
CA ILE A 165 8.23 -12.94 8.05
C ILE A 165 7.31 -12.68 9.26
N PRO A 166 7.78 -12.73 10.52
CA PRO A 166 6.92 -12.44 11.67
C PRO A 166 6.37 -11.02 11.67
N GLU A 167 7.20 -10.01 11.39
CA GLU A 167 6.77 -8.61 11.32
C GLU A 167 5.71 -8.41 10.23
N HIS A 168 5.94 -9.00 9.06
CA HIS A 168 5.00 -8.94 7.95
C HIS A 168 3.66 -9.61 8.29
N ILE A 169 3.67 -10.80 8.88
CA ILE A 169 2.44 -11.52 9.28
C ILE A 169 1.62 -10.69 10.28
N ASN A 170 2.26 -10.14 11.32
CA ASN A 170 1.56 -9.35 12.34
C ASN A 170 0.92 -8.11 11.72
N LEU A 171 1.63 -7.40 10.85
CA LEU A 171 1.06 -6.24 10.16
C LEU A 171 -0.03 -6.62 9.16
N ALA A 172 0.11 -7.74 8.44
CA ALA A 172 -0.92 -8.23 7.54
C ALA A 172 -2.21 -8.58 8.29
N LEU A 173 -2.11 -9.18 9.49
CA LEU A 173 -3.28 -9.44 10.33
C LEU A 173 -3.97 -8.15 10.78
N ASP A 174 -3.18 -7.17 11.22
CA ASP A 174 -3.67 -5.86 11.67
C ASP A 174 -4.42 -5.14 10.53
N GLN A 175 -3.86 -5.17 9.32
CA GLN A 175 -4.45 -4.57 8.11
C GLN A 175 -5.62 -5.38 7.52
N LEU A 176 -5.70 -6.68 7.79
CA LEU A 176 -6.89 -7.49 7.48
C LEU A 176 -7.95 -7.29 8.57
N SER A 177 -8.31 -6.05 8.79
CA SER A 177 -9.45 -5.61 9.58
C SER A 177 -10.33 -4.73 8.69
N ILE A 178 -11.63 -4.76 8.95
CA ILE A 178 -12.61 -3.94 8.24
C ILE A 178 -13.65 -3.50 9.27
N GLU A 179 -13.90 -2.20 9.32
CA GLU A 179 -14.84 -1.64 10.30
C GLU A 179 -16.29 -2.01 9.93
N GLU A 180 -17.18 -2.06 10.93
CA GLU A 180 -18.61 -2.31 10.68
C GLU A 180 -19.23 -1.23 9.78
N SER A 181 -18.78 0.02 9.90
CA SER A 181 -19.15 1.15 9.03
C SER A 181 -18.82 0.86 7.55
N GLU A 182 -17.62 0.34 7.29
CA GLU A 182 -17.16 -0.06 5.96
C GLU A 182 -17.93 -1.29 5.44
N LYS A 183 -18.26 -2.25 6.31
CA LYS A 183 -19.12 -3.38 5.93
C LYS A 183 -20.52 -2.91 5.54
N SER A 184 -21.12 -1.99 6.30
CA SER A 184 -22.43 -1.41 5.98
C SER A 184 -22.40 -0.65 4.65
N LEU A 185 -21.29 0.00 4.29
CA LEU A 185 -21.14 0.69 3.01
C LEU A 185 -21.40 -0.24 1.82
N TRP A 186 -21.02 -1.52 1.90
CA TRP A 186 -21.26 -2.51 0.84
C TRP A 186 -22.74 -2.55 0.41
N GLN A 187 -23.66 -2.51 1.37
CA GLN A 187 -25.11 -2.59 1.12
C GLN A 187 -25.63 -1.45 0.25
N PHE A 188 -24.96 -0.29 0.28
CA PHE A 188 -25.33 0.88 -0.52
C PHE A 188 -24.65 0.89 -1.90
N VAL A 189 -23.48 0.25 -2.02
CA VAL A 189 -22.68 0.31 -3.25
C VAL A 189 -22.82 -0.92 -4.15
N GLU A 190 -23.29 -2.07 -3.63
CA GLU A 190 -23.37 -3.32 -4.40
C GLU A 190 -24.20 -3.19 -5.69
N GLY A 191 -25.28 -2.41 -5.66
CA GLY A 191 -26.14 -2.15 -6.82
C GLY A 191 -25.56 -1.16 -7.84
N ASN A 192 -24.48 -0.46 -7.52
CA ASN A 192 -23.83 0.51 -8.42
C ASN A 192 -22.49 -0.06 -8.93
N ASN A 193 -22.42 -0.39 -10.22
CA ASN A 193 -21.24 -1.04 -10.82
C ASN A 193 -19.92 -0.31 -10.56
N ILE A 194 -19.91 1.03 -10.60
CA ILE A 194 -18.70 1.84 -10.39
C ILE A 194 -18.30 1.79 -8.91
N ALA A 195 -19.24 2.11 -8.02
CA ALA A 195 -18.99 2.15 -6.59
C ALA A 195 -18.60 0.77 -6.05
N ARG A 196 -19.27 -0.29 -6.52
CA ARG A 196 -18.94 -1.70 -6.25
C ARG A 196 -17.50 -2.02 -6.64
N ALA A 197 -17.09 -1.69 -7.87
CA ALA A 197 -15.74 -2.00 -8.34
C ALA A 197 -14.66 -1.25 -7.56
N LEU A 198 -14.91 0.03 -7.22
CA LEU A 198 -14.00 0.82 -6.38
C LEU A 198 -13.88 0.27 -4.95
N TYR A 199 -15.00 -0.18 -4.38
CA TYR A 199 -15.01 -0.83 -3.06
C TYR A 199 -14.21 -2.14 -3.07
N LEU A 200 -14.41 -3.00 -4.07
CA LEU A 200 -13.63 -4.25 -4.18
C LEU A 200 -12.14 -3.96 -4.41
N ALA A 201 -11.81 -2.95 -5.24
CA ALA A 201 -10.42 -2.55 -5.47
C ALA A 201 -9.75 -1.96 -4.23
N SER A 202 -10.48 -1.31 -3.31
CA SER A 202 -9.89 -0.81 -2.06
C SER A 202 -9.50 -1.95 -1.11
N LEU A 203 -10.32 -3.00 -1.03
CA LEU A 203 -10.01 -4.20 -0.23
C LEU A 203 -8.81 -4.99 -0.79
N LEU A 204 -8.59 -4.93 -2.10
CA LEU A 204 -7.54 -5.68 -2.79
C LEU A 204 -6.14 -5.37 -2.23
N LYS A 205 -5.90 -4.14 -1.77
CA LYS A 205 -4.60 -3.71 -1.22
C LYS A 205 -4.14 -4.56 -0.03
N ASN A 206 -5.01 -4.74 0.96
CA ASN A 206 -4.67 -5.47 2.19
C ASN A 206 -4.61 -6.98 1.92
N ILE A 207 -5.47 -7.47 1.02
CA ILE A 207 -5.44 -8.86 0.56
C ILE A 207 -4.11 -9.18 -0.14
N LEU A 208 -3.68 -8.32 -1.08
CA LEU A 208 -2.41 -8.46 -1.80
C LEU A 208 -1.18 -8.37 -0.88
N PHE A 209 -1.24 -7.55 0.15
CA PHE A 209 -0.19 -7.48 1.17
C PHE A 209 -0.06 -8.81 1.92
N ALA A 210 -1.17 -9.46 2.30
CA ALA A 210 -1.13 -10.71 3.06
C ALA A 210 -0.61 -11.93 2.28
N TYR A 211 -0.83 -11.98 0.95
CA TYR A 211 -0.56 -13.17 0.13
C TYR A 211 0.84 -13.80 0.29
N PRO A 212 1.94 -13.03 0.25
CA PRO A 212 3.30 -13.60 0.34
C PRO A 212 3.59 -14.37 1.63
N SER A 213 2.82 -14.13 2.70
CA SER A 213 3.00 -14.81 3.99
C SER A 213 2.07 -16.00 4.21
N ILE A 214 1.09 -16.25 3.33
CA ILE A 214 0.16 -17.39 3.47
C ILE A 214 0.91 -18.74 3.61
N PRO A 215 1.99 -19.04 2.86
CA PRO A 215 2.72 -20.29 3.04
C PRO A 215 3.32 -20.49 4.44
N TYR A 216 3.57 -19.41 5.17
CA TYR A 216 4.14 -19.42 6.53
C TYR A 216 3.08 -19.27 7.62
N ALA A 217 1.94 -18.68 7.29
CA ALA A 217 0.79 -18.45 8.17
C ALA A 217 -0.52 -18.71 7.41
N PRO A 218 -0.93 -19.99 7.27
CA PRO A 218 -2.13 -20.35 6.50
C PRO A 218 -3.42 -19.71 7.00
N TYR A 219 -3.49 -19.35 8.29
CA TYR A 219 -4.64 -18.65 8.86
C TYR A 219 -4.89 -17.25 8.26
N LEU A 220 -3.90 -16.64 7.58
CA LEU A 220 -4.11 -15.42 6.79
C LEU A 220 -5.15 -15.64 5.68
N ALA A 221 -5.23 -16.85 5.11
CA ALA A 221 -6.25 -17.19 4.12
C ALA A 221 -7.65 -17.20 4.74
N THR A 222 -7.79 -17.73 5.97
CA THR A 222 -9.04 -17.64 6.74
C THR A 222 -9.41 -16.19 7.01
N ARG A 223 -8.44 -15.35 7.38
CA ARG A 223 -8.68 -13.94 7.64
C ARG A 223 -9.13 -13.17 6.40
N ILE A 224 -8.57 -13.50 5.21
CA ILE A 224 -9.05 -12.97 3.92
C ILE A 224 -10.52 -13.39 3.65
N GLN A 225 -10.91 -14.61 4.02
CA GLN A 225 -12.30 -15.04 3.90
C GLN A 225 -13.21 -14.23 4.82
N GLU A 226 -12.81 -14.00 6.07
CA GLU A 226 -13.57 -13.23 7.06
C GLU A 226 -13.80 -11.77 6.61
N ILE A 227 -12.76 -11.07 6.15
CA ILE A 227 -12.90 -9.67 5.69
C ILE A 227 -13.67 -9.53 4.37
N THR A 228 -14.00 -10.64 3.72
CA THR A 228 -14.82 -10.66 2.49
C THR A 228 -16.17 -11.33 2.70
N ALA A 229 -16.53 -11.70 3.94
CA ALA A 229 -17.73 -12.45 4.26
C ALA A 229 -19.03 -11.62 4.18
N HIS A 230 -18.92 -10.29 4.25
CA HIS A 230 -20.06 -9.37 4.08
C HIS A 230 -20.43 -9.09 2.62
N LEU A 231 -19.56 -9.48 1.68
CA LEU A 231 -19.80 -9.35 0.25
C LEU A 231 -20.76 -10.45 -0.23
N SER A 232 -21.45 -10.23 -1.35
CA SER A 232 -22.15 -11.34 -2.01
C SER A 232 -21.17 -12.44 -2.45
N PRO A 233 -21.61 -13.72 -2.53
CA PRO A 233 -20.74 -14.83 -2.87
C PRO A 233 -19.94 -14.63 -4.17
N SER A 234 -20.58 -14.04 -5.18
CA SER A 234 -19.95 -13.72 -6.47
C SER A 234 -18.86 -12.65 -6.32
N ALA A 235 -19.14 -11.52 -5.66
CA ALA A 235 -18.17 -10.46 -5.44
C ALA A 235 -16.98 -10.93 -4.59
N ALA A 236 -17.25 -11.71 -3.54
CA ALA A 236 -16.22 -12.28 -2.68
C ALA A 236 -15.29 -13.23 -3.47
N TRP A 237 -15.86 -14.06 -4.35
CA TRP A 237 -15.08 -14.93 -5.24
C TRP A 237 -14.27 -14.15 -6.27
N GLN A 238 -14.85 -13.13 -6.92
CA GLN A 238 -14.16 -12.26 -7.87
C GLN A 238 -12.94 -11.60 -7.21
N LEU A 239 -13.11 -11.00 -6.03
CA LEU A 239 -12.04 -10.33 -5.32
C LEU A 239 -10.92 -11.30 -4.89
N ARG A 240 -11.26 -12.42 -4.26
CA ARG A 240 -10.25 -13.39 -3.79
C ARG A 240 -9.53 -14.07 -4.95
N SER A 241 -10.24 -14.42 -6.01
CA SER A 241 -9.61 -15.04 -7.20
C SER A 241 -8.71 -14.04 -7.93
N LEU A 242 -9.09 -12.75 -8.00
CA LEU A 242 -8.24 -11.68 -8.53
C LEU A 242 -6.97 -11.54 -7.69
N GLY A 243 -7.10 -11.46 -6.37
CA GLY A 243 -5.96 -11.34 -5.46
C GLY A 243 -4.95 -12.48 -5.66
N MET A 244 -5.45 -13.72 -5.74
CA MET A 244 -4.61 -14.90 -5.97
C MET A 244 -3.91 -14.85 -7.33
N GLU A 245 -4.66 -14.53 -8.39
CA GLU A 245 -4.13 -14.42 -9.76
C GLU A 245 -3.03 -13.36 -9.86
N LEU A 246 -3.25 -12.17 -9.30
CA LEU A 246 -2.25 -11.09 -9.27
C LEU A 246 -1.03 -11.48 -8.46
N ALA A 247 -1.20 -12.12 -7.30
CA ALA A 247 -0.08 -12.57 -6.47
C ALA A 247 0.82 -13.60 -7.19
N GLN A 248 0.21 -14.53 -7.92
CA GLN A 248 0.89 -15.58 -8.68
C GLN A 248 1.57 -15.07 -9.96
N THR A 249 0.92 -14.13 -10.66
CA THR A 249 1.41 -13.63 -11.95
C THR A 249 2.32 -12.40 -11.84
N PHE A 250 2.50 -11.85 -10.63
CA PHE A 250 3.35 -10.68 -10.41
C PHE A 250 4.84 -10.99 -10.68
N PRO A 251 5.46 -10.33 -11.68
CA PRO A 251 6.82 -10.64 -12.15
C PRO A 251 7.93 -10.11 -11.24
N GLY A 252 7.60 -9.33 -10.19
CA GLY A 252 8.57 -8.72 -9.28
C GLY A 252 8.82 -7.23 -9.54
N ASP A 253 8.54 -6.73 -10.75
CA ASP A 253 8.55 -5.29 -11.05
C ASP A 253 7.12 -4.72 -11.03
N SER A 254 6.84 -3.86 -10.05
CA SER A 254 5.53 -3.20 -9.91
C SER A 254 5.20 -2.29 -11.10
N LYS A 255 6.18 -1.57 -11.65
CA LYS A 255 5.93 -0.52 -12.64
C LYS A 255 5.39 -1.10 -13.95
N SER A 256 6.07 -2.10 -14.50
CA SER A 256 5.61 -2.80 -15.70
C SER A 256 4.30 -3.56 -15.49
N PHE A 257 3.95 -3.87 -14.24
CA PHE A 257 2.77 -4.67 -13.91
C PHE A 257 1.51 -3.87 -13.59
N PHE A 258 1.57 -2.54 -13.40
CA PHE A 258 0.38 -1.74 -13.08
C PHE A 258 -0.72 -1.84 -14.14
N ILE A 259 -0.37 -1.73 -15.43
CA ILE A 259 -1.35 -1.83 -16.52
C ILE A 259 -1.88 -3.27 -16.68
N PRO A 260 -1.03 -4.32 -16.72
CA PRO A 260 -1.52 -5.71 -16.70
C PRO A 260 -2.42 -6.02 -15.50
N ALA A 261 -2.13 -5.50 -14.32
CA ALA A 261 -2.96 -5.67 -13.13
C ALA A 261 -4.29 -4.93 -13.26
N PHE A 262 -4.27 -3.70 -13.79
CA PHE A 262 -5.48 -2.93 -14.09
C PHE A 262 -6.39 -3.69 -15.06
N GLU A 263 -5.86 -4.23 -16.17
CA GLU A 263 -6.69 -4.95 -17.16
C GLU A 263 -7.34 -6.20 -16.55
N ARG A 264 -6.61 -6.95 -15.72
CA ARG A 264 -7.18 -8.11 -14.99
C ARG A 264 -8.25 -7.69 -14.00
N ALA A 265 -7.99 -6.63 -13.22
CA ALA A 265 -8.95 -6.10 -12.26
C ALA A 265 -10.19 -5.57 -12.97
N TRP A 266 -10.04 -4.88 -14.09
CA TRP A 266 -11.12 -4.39 -14.93
C TRP A 266 -11.97 -5.54 -15.45
N SER A 267 -11.35 -6.52 -16.10
CA SER A 267 -12.03 -7.70 -16.63
C SER A 267 -12.82 -8.43 -15.54
N LYS A 268 -12.24 -8.58 -14.34
CA LYS A 268 -12.84 -9.38 -13.27
C LYS A 268 -13.86 -8.63 -12.41
N LEU A 269 -13.65 -7.35 -12.10
CA LEU A 269 -14.50 -6.57 -11.19
C LEU A 269 -15.55 -5.72 -11.91
N VAL A 270 -15.28 -5.35 -13.17
CA VAL A 270 -16.15 -4.46 -13.98
C VAL A 270 -16.87 -5.22 -15.08
N GLU A 271 -16.19 -6.14 -15.77
CA GLU A 271 -16.76 -6.88 -16.90
C GLU A 271 -17.22 -8.29 -16.54
N GLY A 272 -16.79 -8.81 -15.38
CA GLY A 272 -17.15 -10.13 -14.90
C GLY A 272 -18.66 -10.22 -14.70
N ASN A 273 -19.33 -10.97 -15.59
CA ASN A 273 -20.74 -11.29 -15.44
C ASN A 273 -20.98 -12.04 -14.13
N ILE A 274 -22.02 -11.64 -13.41
CA ILE A 274 -22.63 -12.47 -12.37
C ILE A 274 -23.42 -13.53 -13.14
N VAL A 275 -22.84 -14.72 -13.27
CA VAL A 275 -23.60 -15.91 -13.70
C VAL A 275 -24.24 -16.51 -12.46
#